data_AF-A0A957G5J1-F1
#
_entry.id   AF-A0A957G5J1-F1
#
_cell.length_a   1.000
_cell.length_b   1.000
_cell.length_c   1.000
_cell.angle_alpha   90.00
_cell.angle_beta   90.00
_cell.angle_gamma   90.00
#
_symmetry.space_group_name_H-M   'P 1'
#
loop_
_entity.id
_entity.type
_entity.pdbx_description
1 polymer ?
#
loop_
_entity_poly.entity_id
_entity_poly.type
_entity_poly.pdbx_seq_one_letter_code
_entity_poly.pdbx_strand_id
1 'polypeptide(L)'
;YVLEFANKQNLKAILRYSLRRQDWSPFAPEPVEFTALNFDFHPHWIRQQLQQAGFHPGRVLSVSHFRLGVLKKAVPNGWLVWADSLLQATGGWWQLTPSIFTASAHPEAGESARPGSFFACPECGTPLSHILPGPQNTRLTCSACELQWGVTDGLYDFKEPLK
;
A
#
# COMPACT_ATOMS: atom_id res chain seq x y z
N TYR A 1 2.20 -6.61 -11.08
CA TYR A 1 1.63 -5.96 -9.88
C TYR A 1 2.65 -5.00 -9.26
N VAL A 2 2.26 -3.77 -8.90
CA VAL A 2 3.12 -2.82 -8.17
C VAL A 2 2.49 -2.57 -6.81
N LEU A 3 3.25 -2.79 -5.75
CA LEU A 3 2.83 -2.57 -4.36
C LEU A 3 3.66 -1.44 -3.76
N GLU A 4 2.99 -0.45 -3.18
CA GLU A 4 3.57 0.53 -2.25
C GLU A 4 3.19 0.14 -0.82
N PHE A 5 4.11 0.32 0.11
CA PHE A 5 3.81 0.15 1.53
C PHE A 5 4.62 1.11 2.39
N ALA A 6 4.00 1.54 3.50
CA ALA A 6 4.68 2.27 4.56
C ALA A 6 5.61 1.32 5.31
N ASN A 7 6.88 1.69 5.40
CA ASN A 7 7.94 0.83 5.94
C ASN A 7 8.26 1.20 7.38
N LYS A 8 8.05 0.27 8.31
CA LYS A 8 8.36 0.47 9.73
C LYS A 8 9.86 0.41 10.02
N GLN A 9 10.66 -0.22 9.16
CA GLN A 9 12.11 -0.35 9.29
C GLN A 9 12.86 0.88 8.73
N ASN A 10 12.25 2.06 8.77
CA ASN A 10 12.88 3.29 8.30
C ASN A 10 13.83 3.90 9.34
N LEU A 11 14.77 4.72 8.88
CA LEU A 11 15.80 5.32 9.74
C LEU A 11 15.22 6.15 10.90
N LYS A 12 14.12 6.89 10.66
CA LYS A 12 13.45 7.67 11.71
C LYS A 12 12.90 6.75 12.81
N ALA A 13 12.26 5.65 12.45
CA ALA A 13 11.74 4.67 13.41
C ALA A 13 12.87 3.97 14.18
N ILE A 14 13.94 3.57 13.49
CA ILE A 14 15.14 2.99 14.11
C ILE A 14 15.74 3.93 15.16
N LEU A 15 15.92 5.21 14.82
CA LEU A 15 16.45 6.22 15.75
C LEU A 15 15.50 6.48 16.93
N ARG A 16 14.19 6.51 16.71
CA ARG A 16 13.23 6.65 17.80
C ARG A 16 13.27 5.46 18.74
N TYR A 17 13.36 4.25 18.20
CA TYR A 17 13.42 3.01 19.00
C TYR A 17 14.72 2.93 19.82
N SER A 18 15.87 3.26 19.23
CA SER A 18 17.14 3.27 19.96
C SER A 18 17.17 4.30 21.10
N LEU A 19 16.44 5.41 20.93
CA LEU A 19 16.25 6.44 21.97
C LEU A 19 15.08 6.14 22.93
N ARG A 20 14.43 4.97 22.84
CA ARG A 20 13.24 4.59 23.63
C ARG A 20 12.10 5.60 23.55
N ARG A 21 11.92 6.23 22.38
CA ARG A 21 10.86 7.20 22.07
C ARG A 21 9.66 6.58 21.34
N GLN A 22 9.58 5.25 21.31
CA GLN A 22 8.47 4.45 20.81
C GLN A 22 8.53 3.06 21.44
N ASP A 23 7.37 2.42 21.63
CA ASP A 23 7.26 1.13 22.34
C ASP A 23 7.31 -0.08 21.40
N TRP A 24 7.04 0.11 20.10
CA TRP A 24 7.12 -0.94 19.09
C TRP A 24 8.50 -1.01 18.44
N SER A 25 8.91 -2.23 18.08
CA SER A 25 10.20 -2.49 17.44
C SER A 25 10.11 -2.37 15.91
N PRO A 26 10.99 -1.57 15.26
CA PRO A 26 11.09 -1.54 13.79
C PRO A 26 11.67 -2.83 13.20
N PHE A 27 12.23 -3.71 14.05
CA PHE A 27 12.87 -4.96 13.65
C PHE A 27 11.99 -6.19 13.84
N ALA A 28 10.87 -6.07 14.58
CA ALA A 28 9.91 -7.16 14.67
C ALA A 28 9.32 -7.45 13.27
N PRO A 29 9.07 -8.70 12.88
CA PRO A 29 8.56 -9.00 11.55
C PRO A 29 7.11 -8.54 11.37
N GLU A 30 6.29 -8.56 12.41
CA GLU A 30 4.85 -8.29 12.33
C GLU A 30 4.55 -6.82 11.95
N PRO A 31 3.48 -6.54 11.19
CA PRO A 31 3.03 -5.18 10.93
C PRO A 31 2.67 -4.45 12.23
N VAL A 32 2.80 -3.12 12.22
CA VAL A 32 2.40 -2.27 13.34
C VAL A 32 1.23 -1.40 12.92
N GLU A 33 0.10 -1.56 13.57
CA GLU A 33 -1.04 -0.64 13.44
C GLU A 33 -0.79 0.59 14.31
N PHE A 34 -0.66 1.77 13.72
CA PHE A 34 -0.43 3.02 14.47
C PHE A 34 -1.69 3.89 14.60
N THR A 35 -2.69 3.64 13.75
CA THR A 35 -4.06 4.12 13.87
C THR A 35 -4.97 3.14 13.12
N ALA A 36 -6.26 3.12 13.42
CA ALA A 36 -7.20 2.14 12.84
C ALA A 36 -7.02 2.04 11.31
N LEU A 37 -6.83 0.81 10.81
CA LEU A 37 -6.62 0.48 9.40
C LEU A 37 -5.33 1.03 8.75
N ASN A 38 -4.40 1.57 9.53
CA ASN A 38 -3.14 2.10 9.03
C ASN A 38 -1.96 1.34 9.63
N PHE A 39 -1.26 0.63 8.76
CA PHE A 39 -0.19 -0.27 9.13
C PHE A 39 1.14 0.17 8.52
N ASP A 40 2.21 0.12 9.33
CA ASP A 40 3.58 0.13 8.84
C ASP A 40 4.12 -1.31 8.82
N PHE A 41 4.73 -1.70 7.71
CA PHE A 41 5.15 -3.08 7.45
C PHE A 41 6.66 -3.25 7.50
N HIS A 42 7.12 -4.43 7.92
CA HIS A 42 8.52 -4.82 7.73
C HIS A 42 8.72 -5.28 6.27
N PRO A 43 9.79 -4.86 5.56
CA PRO A 43 9.95 -5.23 4.15
C PRO A 43 10.08 -6.75 3.93
N HIS A 44 10.73 -7.45 4.86
CA HIS A 44 10.79 -8.91 4.84
C HIS A 44 9.41 -9.57 4.96
N TRP A 45 8.52 -9.01 5.79
CA TRP A 45 7.16 -9.52 5.95
C TRP A 45 6.37 -9.38 4.65
N ILE A 46 6.44 -8.20 3.99
CA ILE A 46 5.81 -7.98 2.68
C ILE A 46 6.35 -8.98 1.65
N ARG A 47 7.66 -9.19 1.61
CA ARG A 47 8.26 -10.17 0.69
C ARG A 47 7.71 -11.58 0.92
N GLN A 48 7.59 -12.00 2.17
CA GLN A 48 7.01 -13.30 2.53
C GLN A 48 5.53 -13.40 2.11
N GLN A 49 4.73 -12.36 2.36
CA GLN A 49 3.31 -12.35 1.97
C GLN A 49 3.13 -12.43 0.45
N LEU A 50 3.94 -11.70 -0.31
CA LEU A 50 3.93 -11.77 -1.77
C LEU A 50 4.27 -13.17 -2.27
N GLN A 51 5.31 -13.80 -1.71
CA GLN A 51 5.72 -15.16 -2.07
C GLN A 51 4.66 -16.20 -1.69
N GLN A 52 4.04 -16.07 -0.51
CA GLN A 52 2.93 -16.94 -0.07
C GLN A 52 1.71 -16.82 -0.99
N ALA A 53 1.45 -15.62 -1.52
CA ALA A 53 0.42 -15.37 -2.52
C ALA A 53 0.83 -15.78 -3.95
N GLY A 54 2.01 -16.40 -4.14
CA GLY A 54 2.50 -16.89 -5.42
C GLY A 54 3.14 -15.83 -6.33
N PHE A 55 3.30 -14.59 -5.86
CA PHE A 55 3.99 -13.55 -6.61
C PHE A 55 5.51 -13.76 -6.55
N HIS A 56 6.21 -13.24 -7.57
CA HIS A 56 7.67 -13.18 -7.58
C HIS A 56 8.12 -11.72 -7.41
N PRO A 57 8.54 -11.30 -6.20
CA PRO A 57 9.02 -9.94 -5.96
C PRO A 57 10.28 -9.66 -6.78
N GLY A 58 10.23 -8.61 -7.59
CA GLY A 58 11.32 -8.19 -8.48
C GLY A 58 11.97 -6.90 -8.00
N ARG A 59 11.92 -5.87 -8.85
CA ARG A 59 12.56 -4.58 -8.59
C ARG A 59 11.96 -3.91 -7.36
N VAL A 60 12.82 -3.40 -6.49
CA VAL A 60 12.46 -2.62 -5.29
C VAL A 60 12.97 -1.19 -5.45
N LEU A 61 12.12 -0.22 -5.14
CA LEU A 61 12.49 1.18 -5.07
C LEU A 61 12.28 1.71 -3.65
N SER A 62 13.29 2.33 -3.08
CA SER A 62 13.16 3.11 -1.85
C SER A 62 12.76 4.54 -2.22
N VAL A 63 11.79 5.13 -1.53
CA VAL A 63 11.42 6.53 -1.77
C VAL A 63 11.25 7.27 -0.46
N SER A 64 11.11 8.60 -0.52
CA SER A 64 10.93 9.44 0.67
C SER A 64 12.20 9.53 1.54
N HIS A 65 13.39 9.48 0.93
CA HIS A 65 14.69 9.61 1.62
C HIS A 65 14.78 10.92 2.41
N PHE A 66 14.18 11.98 1.88
CA PHE A 66 14.21 13.33 2.46
C PHE A 66 12.89 13.72 3.14
N ARG A 67 12.10 12.76 3.63
CA ARG A 67 10.83 13.01 4.36
C ARG A 67 11.08 13.50 5.79
N LEU A 68 11.79 14.61 5.91
CA LEU A 68 12.06 15.33 7.15
C LEU A 68 11.55 16.77 7.00
N GLY A 69 10.75 17.22 7.97
CA GLY A 69 10.12 18.54 7.93
C GLY A 69 11.13 19.69 7.87
N VAL A 70 12.33 19.52 8.44
CA VAL A 70 13.40 20.52 8.42
C VAL A 70 13.97 20.70 7.02
N LEU A 71 14.19 19.60 6.28
CA LEU A 71 14.75 19.66 4.92
C LEU A 71 13.83 20.41 3.95
N LYS A 72 12.51 20.21 4.09
CA LYS A 72 11.51 20.91 3.27
C LYS A 72 11.51 22.43 3.44
N LYS A 73 12.02 22.94 4.57
CA LYS A 73 12.12 24.38 4.85
C LYS A 73 13.43 24.98 4.34
N ALA A 74 14.48 24.16 4.21
CA ALA A 74 15.82 24.62 3.88
C ALA A 74 16.20 24.41 2.41
N VAL A 75 15.62 23.40 1.74
CA VAL A 75 15.97 23.00 0.38
C VAL A 75 14.77 23.12 -0.55
N PRO A 76 14.91 23.71 -1.75
CA PRO A 76 13.81 23.76 -2.71
C PRO A 76 13.30 22.37 -3.07
N ASN A 77 11.98 22.22 -3.19
CA ASN A 77 11.34 20.92 -3.40
C ASN A 77 11.84 20.18 -4.65
N GLY A 78 12.11 20.89 -5.75
CA GLY A 78 12.61 20.27 -6.99
C GLY A 78 13.96 19.56 -6.81
N TRP A 79 14.86 20.13 -5.99
CA TRP A 79 16.14 19.50 -5.66
C TRP A 79 15.96 18.23 -4.82
N LEU A 80 15.05 18.26 -3.85
CA LEU A 80 14.72 17.09 -3.03
C LEU A 80 14.15 15.94 -3.88
N VAL A 81 13.26 16.27 -4.83
CA VAL A 81 12.66 15.30 -5.75
C VAL A 81 13.71 14.70 -6.68
N TRP A 82 14.57 15.53 -7.25
CA TRP A 82 15.66 15.09 -8.12
C TRP A 82 16.63 14.15 -7.39
N ALA A 83 17.06 14.55 -6.19
CA ALA A 83 17.95 13.73 -5.37
C ALA A 83 17.27 12.42 -4.94
N ASP A 84 15.99 12.45 -4.56
CA ASP A 84 15.25 11.24 -4.19
C ASP A 84 15.20 10.27 -5.39
N SER A 85 14.93 10.78 -6.59
CA SER A 85 14.87 10.01 -7.85
C SER A 85 16.16 9.24 -8.14
N LEU A 86 17.32 9.85 -7.89
CA LEU A 86 18.62 9.19 -8.06
C LEU A 86 18.83 8.04 -7.07
N LEU A 87 18.29 8.16 -5.87
CA LEU A 87 18.46 7.18 -4.80
C LEU A 87 17.46 6.03 -4.88
N GLN A 88 16.39 6.13 -5.68
CA GLN A 88 15.32 5.12 -5.67
C GLN A 88 15.80 3.71 -5.99
N ALA A 89 16.77 3.57 -6.90
CA ALA A 89 17.32 2.28 -7.29
C ALA A 89 18.10 1.58 -6.15
N THR A 90 18.43 2.28 -5.07
CA THR A 90 19.15 1.71 -3.92
C THR A 90 18.27 0.81 -3.05
N GLY A 91 16.95 0.78 -3.28
CA GLY A 91 16.00 -0.06 -2.53
C GLY A 91 16.29 -1.56 -2.60
N GLY A 92 16.99 -2.04 -3.64
CA GLY A 92 17.47 -3.42 -3.72
C GLY A 92 18.58 -3.73 -2.73
N TRP A 93 19.31 -2.71 -2.27
CA TRP A 93 20.35 -2.84 -1.25
C TRP A 93 19.76 -2.51 0.12
N TRP A 94 19.28 -1.29 0.32
CA TRP A 94 18.95 -0.77 1.66
C TRP A 94 17.54 -0.19 1.65
N GLN A 95 16.68 -0.69 2.55
CA GLN A 95 15.25 -0.33 2.62
C GLN A 95 14.96 0.45 3.91
N LEU A 96 15.74 1.51 4.16
CA LEU A 96 15.67 2.31 5.39
C LEU A 96 14.85 3.59 5.22
N THR A 97 14.00 3.66 4.19
CA THR A 97 13.17 4.83 3.89
C THR A 97 11.71 4.62 4.32
N PRO A 98 10.92 5.68 4.53
CA PRO A 98 9.53 5.57 5.01
C PRO A 98 8.56 4.86 4.06
N SER A 99 8.81 4.87 2.75
CA SER A 99 7.96 4.20 1.77
C SER A 99 8.83 3.38 0.83
N ILE A 100 8.34 2.21 0.45
CA ILE A 100 8.98 1.25 -0.44
C ILE A 100 7.99 0.85 -1.53
N PHE A 101 8.46 0.77 -2.77
CA PHE A 101 7.74 0.18 -3.88
C PHE A 101 8.36 -1.14 -4.28
N THR A 102 7.55 -2.14 -4.60
CA THR A 102 8.01 -3.38 -5.21
C THR A 102 7.19 -3.71 -6.46
N ALA A 103 7.89 -3.95 -7.55
CA ALA A 103 7.31 -4.51 -8.77
C ALA A 103 7.41 -6.03 -8.67
N SER A 104 6.25 -6.69 -8.61
CA SER A 104 6.14 -8.14 -8.49
C SER A 104 5.50 -8.73 -9.74
N ALA A 105 6.12 -9.78 -10.27
CA ALA A 105 5.53 -10.57 -11.35
C ALA A 105 4.34 -11.37 -10.80
N HIS A 106 3.30 -11.49 -11.62
CA HIS A 106 2.12 -12.28 -11.28
C HIS A 106 2.49 -13.76 -11.16
N PRO A 107 1.74 -14.54 -10.38
CA PRO A 107 1.89 -15.99 -10.35
C PRO A 107 1.80 -16.58 -11.76
N GLU A 108 2.65 -17.57 -12.07
CA GLU A 108 2.64 -18.26 -13.37
C GLU A 108 1.40 -19.16 -13.56
N ALA A 109 0.78 -19.58 -12.46
CA ALA A 109 -0.40 -20.44 -12.45
C ALA A 109 -1.59 -19.74 -11.78
N GLY A 110 -2.79 -19.96 -12.33
CA GLY A 110 -4.04 -19.43 -11.80
C GLY A 110 -5.07 -19.24 -12.92
N GLU A 111 -6.36 -19.34 -12.57
CA GLU A 111 -7.43 -18.98 -13.50
C GLU A 111 -7.65 -17.46 -13.45
N SER A 112 -7.76 -16.84 -14.62
CA SER A 112 -8.21 -15.45 -14.68
C SER A 112 -9.65 -15.38 -14.17
N ALA A 113 -9.90 -14.47 -13.23
CA ALA A 113 -11.25 -14.22 -12.74
C ALA A 113 -12.18 -13.87 -13.91
N ARG A 114 -13.43 -14.34 -13.85
CA ARG A 114 -14.42 -13.99 -14.87
C ARG A 114 -14.61 -12.47 -14.90
N PRO A 115 -14.81 -11.86 -16.09
CA PRO A 115 -15.13 -10.45 -16.17
C PRO A 115 -16.31 -10.11 -15.25
N GLY A 116 -16.16 -9.06 -14.43
CA GLY A 116 -17.18 -8.63 -13.47
C GLY A 116 -17.21 -9.41 -12.15
N SER A 117 -16.30 -10.36 -11.90
CA SER A 117 -16.20 -11.08 -10.62
C SER A 117 -15.01 -10.67 -9.76
N PHE A 118 -14.37 -9.54 -10.07
CA PHE A 118 -13.15 -9.11 -9.40
C PHE A 118 -13.39 -8.57 -7.98
N PHE A 119 -14.52 -7.91 -7.76
CA PHE A 119 -14.85 -7.29 -6.47
C PHE A 119 -15.76 -8.18 -5.63
N ALA A 120 -15.59 -8.09 -4.31
CA ALA A 120 -16.47 -8.65 -3.30
C ALA A 120 -16.85 -7.55 -2.30
N CYS A 121 -18.01 -7.68 -1.69
CA CYS A 121 -18.48 -6.72 -0.69
C CYS A 121 -17.56 -6.78 0.56
N PRO A 122 -16.98 -5.66 1.01
CA PRO A 122 -16.15 -5.61 2.20
C PRO A 122 -16.82 -6.15 3.48
N GLU A 123 -18.14 -6.01 3.59
CA GLU A 123 -18.89 -6.38 4.79
C GLU A 123 -19.29 -7.86 4.85
N CYS A 124 -19.59 -8.48 3.70
CA CYS A 124 -20.17 -9.84 3.67
C CYS A 124 -19.48 -10.80 2.70
N GLY A 125 -18.47 -10.35 1.95
CA GLY A 125 -17.71 -11.16 1.00
C GLY A 125 -18.48 -11.58 -0.27
N THR A 126 -19.75 -11.16 -0.42
CA THR A 126 -20.54 -11.51 -1.61
C THR A 126 -19.97 -10.81 -2.86
N PRO A 127 -19.78 -11.52 -3.99
CA PRO A 127 -19.29 -10.92 -5.22
C PRO A 127 -20.12 -9.71 -5.67
N LEU A 128 -19.45 -8.63 -6.05
CA LEU A 128 -20.04 -7.39 -6.55
C LEU A 128 -20.02 -7.39 -8.08
N SER A 129 -20.99 -8.08 -8.68
CA SER A 129 -21.17 -8.13 -10.14
C SER A 129 -22.16 -7.10 -10.69
N HIS A 130 -22.94 -6.46 -9.80
CA HIS A 130 -24.00 -5.54 -10.20
C HIS A 130 -23.50 -4.09 -10.24
N ILE A 131 -23.09 -3.68 -11.44
CA ILE A 131 -22.77 -2.29 -11.78
C ILE A 131 -24.06 -1.61 -12.23
N LEU A 132 -24.54 -0.63 -11.46
CA LEU A 132 -25.68 0.20 -11.85
C LEU A 132 -25.17 1.56 -12.36
N PRO A 133 -25.41 1.93 -13.63
CA PRO A 133 -25.10 3.26 -14.12
C PRO A 133 -26.02 4.29 -13.46
N GLY A 134 -25.45 5.32 -12.86
CA GLY A 134 -26.16 6.47 -12.31
C GLY A 134 -25.88 7.75 -13.11
N PRO A 135 -26.72 8.79 -12.98
CA PRO A 135 -26.64 10.00 -13.79
C PRO A 135 -25.34 10.81 -13.62
N GLN A 136 -24.51 10.51 -12.61
CA GLN A 136 -23.19 11.12 -12.42
C GLN A 136 -22.10 10.13 -11.95
N ASN A 137 -22.47 9.03 -11.27
CA ASN A 137 -21.53 8.02 -10.77
C ASN A 137 -22.09 6.62 -10.98
N THR A 138 -21.20 5.68 -11.24
CA THR A 138 -21.51 4.25 -11.25
C THR A 138 -21.55 3.74 -9.81
N ARG A 139 -22.41 2.76 -9.50
CA ARG A 139 -22.50 2.15 -8.16
C ARG A 139 -22.36 0.64 -8.25
N LEU A 140 -21.68 0.05 -7.26
CA LEU A 140 -21.70 -1.39 -7.02
C LEU A 140 -22.67 -1.72 -5.90
N THR A 141 -23.68 -2.54 -6.17
CA THR A 141 -24.66 -2.95 -5.14
C THR A 141 -24.43 -4.41 -4.74
N CYS A 142 -24.36 -4.68 -3.44
CA CYS A 142 -24.30 -6.04 -2.94
C CYS A 142 -25.69 -6.70 -2.97
N SER A 143 -25.80 -7.89 -3.56
CA SER A 143 -27.06 -8.63 -3.60
C SER A 143 -27.44 -9.28 -2.26
N ALA A 144 -26.51 -9.41 -1.31
CA ALA A 144 -26.75 -10.08 -0.03
C ALA A 144 -27.04 -9.12 1.12
N CYS A 145 -26.32 -7.99 1.22
CA CYS A 145 -26.50 -7.01 2.29
C CYS A 145 -27.03 -5.65 1.81
N GLU A 146 -27.33 -5.52 0.51
CA GLU A 146 -27.91 -4.33 -0.12
C GLU A 146 -27.07 -3.05 -0.05
N LEU A 147 -25.91 -3.08 0.61
CA LEU A 147 -24.97 -1.96 0.67
C LEU A 147 -24.48 -1.58 -0.74
N GLN A 148 -24.31 -0.28 -0.93
CA GLN A 148 -23.86 0.32 -2.18
C GLN A 148 -22.48 0.92 -2.02
N TRP A 149 -21.65 0.83 -3.05
CA TRP A 149 -20.28 1.36 -3.06
C TRP A 149 -20.10 2.29 -4.25
N GLY A 150 -19.38 3.39 -4.03
CA GLY A 150 -19.20 4.44 -5.03
C GLY A 150 -18.14 4.11 -6.08
N VAL A 151 -18.44 4.43 -7.33
CA VAL A 151 -17.48 4.39 -8.44
C VAL A 151 -17.48 5.74 -9.17
N THR A 152 -16.38 6.47 -9.05
CA THR A 152 -16.19 7.80 -9.63
C THR A 152 -14.94 7.79 -10.51
N ASP A 153 -15.05 8.10 -11.80
CA ASP A 153 -13.93 8.13 -12.74
C ASP A 153 -13.06 6.85 -12.75
N GLY A 154 -13.69 5.68 -12.56
CA GLY A 154 -13.01 4.38 -12.48
C GLY A 154 -12.32 4.10 -11.14
N LEU A 155 -12.44 4.99 -10.16
CA LEU A 155 -12.00 4.78 -8.77
C LEU A 155 -13.13 4.13 -7.97
N TYR A 156 -12.85 2.96 -7.41
CA TYR A 156 -13.77 2.20 -6.56
C TYR A 156 -13.51 2.55 -5.10
N ASP A 157 -14.49 3.13 -4.42
CA ASP A 157 -14.41 3.47 -2.99
C ASP A 157 -15.14 2.43 -2.13
N PHE A 158 -14.34 1.63 -1.42
CA PHE A 158 -14.80 0.60 -0.48
C PHE A 158 -14.61 0.99 0.99
N LYS A 159 -14.32 2.27 1.27
CA LYS A 159 -14.04 2.72 2.62
C LYS A 159 -15.31 2.83 3.46
N GLU A 160 -16.37 3.38 2.88
CA GLU A 160 -17.67 3.53 3.52
C GLU A 160 -18.78 3.24 2.50
N PRO A 161 -19.85 2.54 2.89
CA PRO A 161 -20.98 2.35 2.00
C PRO A 161 -21.68 3.69 1.73
N LEU A 162 -22.21 3.84 0.52
CA LEU A 162 -23.08 4.95 0.17
C LEU A 162 -24.36 4.89 1.00
N LYS A 163 -24.78 6.04 1.50
CA LYS A 163 -26.09 6.23 2.12
C LYS A 163 -27.19 6.36 1.08
#